data_AF-A0A9W4TUJ6-F1
#
_entry.id   AF-A0A9W4TUJ6-F1
#
_cell.length_a   1.000
_cell.length_b   1.000
_cell.length_c   1.000
_cell.angle_alpha   90.00
_cell.angle_beta   90.00
_cell.angle_gamma   90.00
#
_symmetry.space_group_name_H-M   'P 1'
#
loop_
_entity.id
_entity.type
_entity.pdbx_description
1 polymer ?
#
loop_
_entity_poly.entity_id
_entity_poly.type
_entity_poly.pdbx_seq_one_letter_code
_entity_poly.pdbx_strand_id
1 'polypeptide(L)'
;MDFDYSDIVPVDLNTETPQLCQIIYSDEYKLIMGKLLSLMKQKEYSLRALNLTSLGIEQLASHYTTWIYRYDIINNLPNFDYYSELDWCEQIALDNEKNYQIWNYRQLIIEKIGFDNYDPIREYPIMEAMLDGDNKNHHVWSFRKWLVEKFNMFESEKEVEFVSNMIELDVKNNSAWCHRFFLRFNNEKNVKSEIEYVKEKIELCPQNASTWNYLIGIFEKFDLEITELKEFCFKFLNLDDDKVSSSFALETLAKIYIIEDDKESAIRMYTLLKEKYDPIRCNYWNFKISTIEN
;
A
#
# COMPACT_ATOMS: atom_id res chain seq x y z
N MET A 1 9.14 -31.60 14.94
CA MET A 1 9.79 -32.93 14.84
C MET A 1 11.28 -32.67 14.78
N ASP A 2 12.09 -33.46 15.47
CA ASP A 2 13.53 -33.34 15.36
C ASP A 2 13.98 -34.07 14.09
N PHE A 3 14.44 -33.30 13.10
CA PHE A 3 14.92 -33.84 11.83
C PHE A 3 16.44 -34.08 11.87
N ASP A 4 16.90 -35.18 11.28
CA ASP A 4 18.32 -35.43 11.13
C ASP A 4 18.90 -34.64 9.94
N TYR A 5 20.04 -34.01 10.21
CA TYR A 5 20.84 -33.18 9.30
C TYR A 5 22.34 -33.51 9.46
N SER A 6 22.69 -34.68 9.98
CA SER A 6 24.08 -35.12 10.24
C SER A 6 24.82 -35.59 8.99
N ASP A 7 24.07 -35.99 7.96
CA ASP A 7 24.52 -36.31 6.60
C ASP A 7 24.84 -35.06 5.75
N ILE A 8 24.28 -33.91 6.12
CA ILE A 8 24.42 -32.66 5.35
C ILE A 8 25.74 -31.96 5.72
N VAL A 9 26.72 -32.04 4.82
CA VAL A 9 27.87 -31.14 4.81
C VAL A 9 27.39 -29.71 4.48
N PRO A 10 27.58 -28.71 5.36
CA PRO A 10 27.22 -27.32 5.07
C PRO A 10 28.09 -26.73 3.95
N VAL A 11 27.54 -25.80 3.19
CA VAL A 11 28.32 -24.94 2.28
C VAL A 11 28.97 -23.83 3.11
N ASP A 12 30.29 -23.74 3.11
CA ASP A 12 31.00 -22.61 3.72
C ASP A 12 30.58 -21.28 3.07
N LEU A 13 30.23 -20.30 3.90
CA LEU A 13 29.97 -18.93 3.48
C LEU A 13 31.29 -18.14 3.44
N ASN A 14 31.33 -17.03 2.69
CA ASN A 14 32.45 -16.09 2.69
C ASN A 14 33.82 -16.74 2.33
N THR A 15 33.87 -17.56 1.28
CA THR A 15 35.09 -18.29 0.85
C THR A 15 35.97 -17.56 -0.18
N GLU A 16 35.42 -16.60 -0.93
CA GLU A 16 36.15 -15.87 -1.98
C GLU A 16 37.08 -14.79 -1.41
N THR A 17 38.06 -14.30 -2.17
CA THR A 17 38.88 -13.15 -1.78
C THR A 17 39.27 -12.28 -2.98
N PRO A 18 39.29 -10.93 -2.85
CA PRO A 18 38.87 -10.13 -1.70
C PRO A 18 37.34 -10.09 -1.54
N GLN A 19 36.84 -9.80 -0.35
CA GLN A 19 35.40 -9.59 -0.09
C GLN A 19 35.12 -8.12 0.16
N LEU A 20 34.10 -7.60 -0.52
CA LEU A 20 33.55 -6.27 -0.28
C LEU A 20 32.27 -6.41 0.53
N CYS A 21 32.04 -5.49 1.49
CA CYS A 21 30.87 -5.51 2.38
C CYS A 21 30.65 -6.86 3.12
N GLN A 22 31.73 -7.55 3.49
CA GLN A 22 31.67 -8.82 4.22
C GLN A 22 30.87 -8.68 5.54
N ILE A 23 29.81 -9.47 5.68
CA ILE A 23 29.07 -9.61 6.93
C ILE A 23 29.74 -10.67 7.79
N ILE A 24 30.02 -10.34 9.05
CA ILE A 24 30.57 -11.26 10.05
C ILE A 24 29.42 -12.05 10.68
N TYR A 25 28.95 -13.07 9.97
CA TYR A 25 27.85 -13.93 10.42
C TYR A 25 28.18 -14.69 11.72
N SER A 26 27.14 -14.99 12.51
CA SER A 26 27.23 -15.96 13.62
C SER A 26 27.50 -17.38 13.08
N ASP A 27 28.03 -18.26 13.94
CA ASP A 27 28.29 -19.65 13.54
C ASP A 27 26.99 -20.45 13.35
N GLU A 28 25.92 -20.07 14.07
CA GLU A 28 24.56 -20.55 13.86
C GLU A 28 24.04 -20.19 12.45
N TYR A 29 24.14 -18.92 12.06
CA TYR A 29 23.73 -18.47 10.71
C TYR A 29 24.51 -19.21 9.62
N LYS A 30 25.83 -19.36 9.77
CA LYS A 30 26.68 -20.14 8.85
C LYS A 30 26.21 -21.59 8.75
N LEU A 31 25.89 -22.22 9.88
CA LEU A 31 25.45 -23.62 9.93
C LEU A 31 24.08 -23.81 9.26
N ILE A 32 23.09 -22.97 9.60
CA ILE A 32 21.73 -23.03 9.05
C ILE A 32 21.76 -22.75 7.54
N MET A 33 22.32 -21.60 7.14
CA MET A 33 22.33 -21.18 5.74
C MET A 33 23.26 -22.05 4.89
N GLY A 34 24.38 -22.53 5.44
CA GLY A 34 25.27 -23.47 4.78
C GLY A 34 24.60 -24.81 4.51
N LYS A 35 23.85 -25.37 5.47
CA LYS A 35 23.04 -26.58 5.25
C LYS A 35 21.92 -26.35 4.24
N LEU A 36 21.24 -25.20 4.33
CA LEU A 36 20.16 -24.83 3.41
C LEU A 36 20.65 -24.74 1.97
N LEU A 37 21.79 -24.08 1.72
CA LEU A 37 22.45 -24.02 0.42
C LEU A 37 22.91 -25.41 -0.07
N SER A 38 23.25 -26.33 0.84
CA SER A 38 23.61 -27.71 0.49
C SER A 38 22.39 -28.48 -0.03
N LEU A 39 21.22 -28.36 0.62
CA LEU A 39 19.98 -28.96 0.15
C LEU A 39 19.46 -28.31 -1.14
N MET A 40 19.54 -26.98 -1.27
CA MET A 40 19.20 -26.24 -2.50
C MET A 40 20.00 -26.74 -3.71
N LYS A 41 21.32 -26.97 -3.56
CA LYS A 41 22.18 -27.52 -4.62
C LYS A 41 21.79 -28.95 -5.02
N GLN A 42 21.28 -29.74 -4.07
CA GLN A 42 20.82 -31.11 -4.29
C GLN A 42 19.36 -31.20 -4.79
N LYS A 43 18.60 -30.10 -4.70
CA LYS A 43 17.14 -30.04 -4.92
C LYS A 43 16.36 -31.02 -4.03
N GLU A 44 16.70 -31.08 -2.75
CA GLU A 44 16.04 -31.99 -1.81
C GLU A 44 14.65 -31.45 -1.39
N TYR A 45 13.60 -31.93 -2.05
CA TYR A 45 12.22 -31.59 -1.72
C TYR A 45 11.66 -32.53 -0.63
N SER A 46 11.92 -32.20 0.64
CA SER A 46 11.59 -33.02 1.80
C SER A 46 11.03 -32.21 2.98
N LEU A 47 10.41 -32.89 3.96
CA LEU A 47 9.93 -32.26 5.19
C LEU A 47 11.07 -31.68 6.05
N ARG A 48 12.28 -32.28 6.01
CA ARG A 48 13.46 -31.70 6.68
C ARG A 48 13.97 -30.45 5.97
N ALA A 49 13.94 -30.42 4.63
CA ALA A 49 14.26 -29.23 3.85
C ALA A 49 13.24 -28.10 4.11
N LEU A 50 11.96 -28.44 4.21
CA LEU A 50 10.89 -27.50 4.59
C LEU A 50 11.18 -26.89 5.97
N ASN A 51 11.43 -27.72 6.98
CA ASN A 51 11.78 -27.24 8.33
C ASN A 51 13.04 -26.37 8.33
N LEU A 52 14.07 -26.72 7.55
CA LEU A 52 15.30 -25.93 7.45
C LEU A 52 15.07 -24.57 6.75
N THR A 53 14.07 -24.45 5.87
CA THR A 53 13.67 -23.12 5.35
C THR A 53 13.02 -22.24 6.42
N SER A 54 12.27 -22.81 7.38
CA SER A 54 11.75 -22.03 8.53
C SER A 54 12.89 -21.41 9.31
N LEU A 55 13.87 -22.24 9.72
CA LEU A 55 15.07 -21.79 10.44
C LEU A 55 15.86 -20.73 9.65
N GLY A 56 15.95 -20.87 8.32
CA GLY A 56 16.59 -19.87 7.46
C GLY A 56 15.82 -18.55 7.32
N ILE A 57 14.49 -18.58 7.45
CA ILE A 57 13.60 -17.41 7.41
C ILE A 57 13.56 -16.72 8.79
N GLU A 58 13.61 -17.47 9.88
CA GLU A 58 13.81 -16.94 11.24
C GLU A 58 15.14 -16.18 11.36
N GLN A 59 16.20 -16.65 10.68
CA GLN A 59 17.51 -15.97 10.63
C GLN A 59 17.55 -14.77 9.67
N LEU A 60 16.83 -14.81 8.53
CA LEU A 60 16.74 -13.70 7.58
C LEU A 60 15.48 -13.78 6.70
N ALA A 61 14.36 -13.24 7.19
CA ALA A 61 13.08 -13.31 6.50
C ALA A 61 13.04 -12.58 5.14
N SER A 62 14.00 -11.71 4.83
CA SER A 62 14.11 -11.05 3.52
C SER A 62 14.87 -11.88 2.46
N HIS A 63 15.39 -13.07 2.81
CA HIS A 63 16.17 -13.92 1.91
C HIS A 63 15.27 -14.64 0.88
N TYR A 64 14.92 -13.93 -0.20
CA TYR A 64 14.01 -14.38 -1.26
C TYR A 64 14.34 -15.77 -1.85
N THR A 65 15.62 -16.15 -1.92
CA THR A 65 16.04 -17.48 -2.37
C THR A 65 15.54 -18.60 -1.45
N THR A 66 15.39 -18.35 -0.14
CA THR A 66 14.80 -19.32 0.79
C THR A 66 13.30 -19.47 0.54
N TRP A 67 12.58 -18.38 0.27
CA TRP A 67 11.14 -18.42 -0.01
C TRP A 67 10.79 -19.15 -1.29
N ILE A 68 11.52 -18.93 -2.40
CA ILE A 68 11.28 -19.68 -3.64
C ILE A 68 11.67 -21.15 -3.49
N TYR A 69 12.74 -21.47 -2.76
CA TYR A 69 13.08 -22.87 -2.46
C TYR A 69 12.03 -23.54 -1.57
N ARG A 70 11.46 -22.82 -0.60
CA ARG A 70 10.32 -23.28 0.20
C ARG A 70 9.11 -23.56 -0.68
N TYR A 71 8.82 -22.66 -1.62
CA TYR A 71 7.74 -22.85 -2.60
C TYR A 71 7.97 -24.11 -3.46
N ASP A 72 9.20 -24.32 -3.96
CA ASP A 72 9.55 -25.54 -4.70
C ASP A 72 9.32 -26.80 -3.85
N ILE A 73 9.72 -26.79 -2.56
CA ILE A 73 9.52 -27.92 -1.65
C ILE A 73 8.03 -28.24 -1.50
N ILE A 74 7.18 -27.28 -1.12
CA ILE A 74 5.74 -27.54 -0.91
C ILE A 74 5.01 -27.94 -2.20
N ASN A 75 5.53 -27.57 -3.37
CA ASN A 75 5.00 -27.97 -4.67
C ASN A 75 5.38 -29.41 -5.07
N ASN A 76 6.46 -29.97 -4.50
CA ASN A 76 6.95 -31.31 -4.79
C ASN A 76 6.63 -32.34 -3.68
N LEU A 77 6.18 -31.89 -2.50
CA LEU A 77 5.71 -32.78 -1.44
C LEU A 77 4.32 -33.38 -1.78
N PRO A 78 4.14 -34.72 -1.66
CA PRO A 78 2.87 -35.36 -1.98
C PRO A 78 1.80 -35.04 -0.94
N ASN A 79 0.60 -34.68 -1.41
CA ASN A 79 -0.57 -34.34 -0.57
C ASN A 79 -0.30 -33.24 0.47
N PHE A 80 0.50 -32.23 0.11
CA PHE A 80 0.82 -31.12 0.99
C PHE A 80 -0.41 -30.24 1.31
N ASP A 81 -0.55 -29.83 2.57
CA ASP A 81 -1.64 -28.96 3.03
C ASP A 81 -1.24 -27.47 2.96
N TYR A 82 -1.65 -26.84 1.86
CA TYR A 82 -1.44 -25.42 1.59
C TYR A 82 -2.14 -24.48 2.59
N TYR A 83 -3.18 -24.90 3.32
CA TYR A 83 -3.81 -24.05 4.34
C TYR A 83 -2.95 -23.97 5.60
N SER A 84 -2.39 -25.11 6.06
CA SER A 84 -1.43 -25.12 7.18
C SER A 84 -0.19 -24.26 6.93
N GLU A 85 0.19 -24.12 5.65
CA GLU A 85 1.31 -23.29 5.21
C GLU A 85 0.96 -21.80 5.11
N LEU A 86 -0.31 -21.46 4.82
CA LEU A 86 -0.83 -20.10 5.00
C LEU A 86 -0.85 -19.70 6.47
N ASP A 87 -1.23 -20.61 7.37
CA ASP A 87 -1.22 -20.39 8.82
C ASP A 87 0.21 -20.18 9.36
N TRP A 88 1.18 -20.96 8.87
CA TRP A 88 2.60 -20.71 9.17
C TRP A 88 3.08 -19.36 8.62
N CYS A 89 2.75 -19.05 7.36
CA CYS A 89 3.10 -17.78 6.72
C CYS A 89 2.49 -16.57 7.46
N GLU A 90 1.34 -16.74 8.10
CA GLU A 90 0.67 -15.74 8.93
C GLU A 90 1.47 -15.37 10.19
N GLN A 91 2.02 -16.37 10.89
CA GLN A 91 2.86 -16.11 12.07
C GLN A 91 4.12 -15.33 11.68
N ILE A 92 4.79 -15.73 10.58
CA ILE A 92 5.97 -15.02 10.09
C ILE A 92 5.62 -13.58 9.67
N ALA A 93 4.41 -13.33 9.14
CA ALA A 93 3.94 -11.99 8.77
C ALA A 93 3.84 -11.03 9.96
N LEU A 94 3.29 -11.51 11.08
CA LEU A 94 3.14 -10.73 12.31
C LEU A 94 4.50 -10.35 12.92
N ASP A 95 5.47 -11.26 12.89
CA ASP A 95 6.85 -10.98 13.34
C ASP A 95 7.66 -10.09 12.36
N ASN A 96 7.20 -9.93 11.12
CA ASN A 96 7.97 -9.29 10.03
C ASN A 96 7.09 -8.35 9.17
N GLU A 97 6.39 -7.41 9.80
CA GLU A 97 5.33 -6.57 9.20
C GLU A 97 5.62 -5.97 7.81
N LYS A 98 6.89 -5.67 7.51
CA LYS A 98 7.34 -4.83 6.37
C LYS A 98 8.29 -5.59 5.45
N ASN A 99 7.84 -6.78 5.06
CA ASN A 99 8.58 -7.77 4.28
C ASN A 99 7.86 -8.06 2.95
N TYR A 100 8.56 -7.93 1.82
CA TYR A 100 7.97 -8.18 0.49
C TYR A 100 7.74 -9.67 0.18
N GLN A 101 8.64 -10.52 0.67
CA GLN A 101 8.68 -11.95 0.35
C GLN A 101 7.47 -12.68 0.93
N ILE A 102 7.06 -12.35 2.16
CA ILE A 102 5.90 -12.93 2.84
C ILE A 102 4.62 -12.74 2.04
N TRP A 103 4.29 -11.49 1.68
CA TRP A 103 3.05 -11.20 0.96
C TRP A 103 3.04 -11.80 -0.45
N ASN A 104 4.18 -11.82 -1.14
CA ASN A 104 4.28 -12.52 -2.43
C ASN A 104 4.17 -14.04 -2.29
N TYR A 105 4.76 -14.64 -1.25
CA TYR A 105 4.66 -16.06 -0.98
C TYR A 105 3.22 -16.48 -0.64
N ARG A 106 2.50 -15.65 0.13
CA ARG A 106 1.06 -15.85 0.41
C ARG A 106 0.22 -15.82 -0.87
N GLN A 107 0.49 -14.89 -1.79
CA GLN A 107 -0.13 -14.87 -3.14
C GLN A 107 0.13 -16.17 -3.92
N LEU A 108 1.39 -16.65 -3.93
CA LEU A 108 1.79 -17.89 -4.62
C LEU A 108 1.12 -19.15 -4.06
N ILE A 109 0.83 -19.20 -2.75
CA ILE A 109 0.09 -20.31 -2.13
C ILE A 109 -1.39 -20.25 -2.51
N ILE A 110 -2.01 -19.07 -2.49
CA ILE A 110 -3.42 -18.90 -2.91
C ILE A 110 -3.58 -19.24 -4.40
N GLU A 111 -2.64 -18.80 -5.25
CA GLU A 111 -2.57 -19.20 -6.67
C GLU A 111 -2.39 -20.71 -6.85
N LYS A 112 -1.72 -21.39 -5.92
CA LYS A 112 -1.53 -22.86 -5.95
C LYS A 112 -2.75 -23.65 -5.48
N ILE A 113 -3.54 -23.13 -4.52
CA ILE A 113 -4.85 -23.68 -4.15
C ILE A 113 -5.85 -23.50 -5.30
N GLY A 114 -5.70 -22.39 -6.04
CA GLY A 114 -6.56 -22.02 -7.16
C GLY A 114 -7.74 -21.17 -6.69
N PHE A 115 -7.98 -20.05 -7.39
CA PHE A 115 -8.96 -19.03 -6.98
C PHE A 115 -10.38 -19.58 -6.81
N ASP A 116 -10.81 -20.51 -7.67
CA ASP A 116 -12.14 -21.14 -7.59
C ASP A 116 -12.34 -22.00 -6.32
N ASN A 117 -11.25 -22.37 -5.63
CA ASN A 117 -11.26 -23.19 -4.41
C ASN A 117 -10.98 -22.36 -3.13
N TYR A 118 -10.76 -21.05 -3.23
CA TYR A 118 -10.31 -20.22 -2.11
C TYR A 118 -11.38 -19.19 -1.69
N ASP A 119 -11.66 -19.09 -0.39
CA ASP A 119 -12.46 -17.99 0.16
C ASP A 119 -11.53 -16.81 0.51
N PRO A 120 -11.56 -15.67 -0.22
CA PRO A 120 -10.71 -14.52 0.07
C PRO A 120 -11.04 -13.85 1.41
N ILE A 121 -12.20 -14.13 2.02
CA ILE A 121 -12.57 -13.62 3.35
C ILE A 121 -11.63 -14.22 4.43
N ARG A 122 -11.00 -15.37 4.17
CA ARG A 122 -9.98 -15.97 5.06
C ARG A 122 -8.80 -15.03 5.34
N GLU A 123 -8.55 -14.07 4.46
CA GLU A 123 -7.42 -13.13 4.56
C GLU A 123 -7.73 -11.91 5.42
N TYR A 124 -9.00 -11.67 5.76
CA TYR A 124 -9.43 -10.46 6.46
C TYR A 124 -8.78 -10.34 7.86
N PRO A 125 -8.73 -11.39 8.72
CA PRO A 125 -8.16 -11.28 10.06
C PRO A 125 -6.68 -10.87 10.09
N ILE A 126 -5.84 -11.40 9.18
CA ILE A 126 -4.42 -11.00 9.11
C ILE A 126 -4.26 -9.60 8.53
N MET A 127 -5.07 -9.21 7.53
CA MET A 127 -5.05 -7.83 7.03
C MET A 127 -5.52 -6.82 8.08
N GLU A 128 -6.49 -7.19 8.92
CA GLU A 128 -6.98 -6.38 10.04
C GLU A 128 -5.91 -6.26 11.13
N ALA A 129 -5.37 -7.37 11.64
CA ALA A 129 -4.31 -7.35 12.66
C ALA A 129 -3.07 -6.54 12.24
N MET A 130 -2.67 -6.63 10.96
CA MET A 130 -1.54 -5.86 10.42
C MET A 130 -1.83 -4.36 10.22
N LEU A 131 -3.10 -3.98 10.02
CA LEU A 131 -3.52 -2.58 9.87
C LEU A 131 -3.90 -1.93 11.21
N ASP A 132 -4.22 -2.71 12.24
CA ASP A 132 -4.29 -2.24 13.62
C ASP A 132 -2.88 -1.86 14.15
N GLY A 133 -1.84 -2.57 13.72
CA GLY A 133 -0.43 -2.24 13.99
C GLY A 133 0.08 -1.03 13.19
N ASP A 134 -0.11 -1.03 11.87
CA ASP A 134 0.20 0.11 10.98
C ASP A 134 -0.90 0.30 9.94
N ASN A 135 -1.81 1.26 10.20
CA ASN A 135 -2.97 1.53 9.34
C ASN A 135 -2.63 2.06 7.93
N LYS A 136 -1.34 2.27 7.64
CA LYS A 136 -0.78 2.68 6.35
C LYS A 136 0.22 1.66 5.78
N ASN A 137 0.30 0.44 6.32
CA ASN A 137 1.19 -0.62 5.84
C ASN A 137 0.94 -0.90 4.34
N HIS A 138 1.88 -0.45 3.51
CA HIS A 138 1.77 -0.51 2.05
C HIS A 138 1.69 -1.95 1.52
N HIS A 139 2.28 -2.93 2.21
CA HIS A 139 2.22 -4.33 1.79
C HIS A 139 0.78 -4.87 1.92
N VAL A 140 0.13 -4.57 3.06
CA VAL A 140 -1.25 -5.02 3.32
C VAL A 140 -2.21 -4.35 2.34
N TRP A 141 -2.13 -3.03 2.14
CA TRP A 141 -2.98 -2.32 1.17
C TRP A 141 -2.76 -2.82 -0.27
N SER A 142 -1.51 -3.15 -0.65
CA SER A 142 -1.21 -3.74 -1.96
C SER A 142 -1.76 -5.17 -2.12
N PHE A 143 -1.67 -6.01 -1.08
CA PHE A 143 -2.24 -7.35 -1.07
C PHE A 143 -3.78 -7.32 -1.07
N ARG A 144 -4.39 -6.38 -0.33
CA ARG A 144 -5.83 -6.15 -0.30
C ARG A 144 -6.38 -5.72 -1.66
N LYS A 145 -5.68 -4.82 -2.36
CA LYS A 145 -5.96 -4.50 -3.77
C LYS A 145 -5.88 -5.74 -4.67
N TRP A 146 -4.83 -6.55 -4.54
CA TRP A 146 -4.66 -7.79 -5.32
C TRP A 146 -5.80 -8.79 -5.07
N LEU A 147 -6.28 -8.96 -3.84
CA LEU A 147 -7.45 -9.80 -3.54
C LEU A 147 -8.69 -9.31 -4.30
N VAL A 148 -8.96 -8.00 -4.25
CA VAL A 148 -10.12 -7.41 -4.95
C VAL A 148 -10.03 -7.65 -6.47
N GLU A 149 -8.85 -7.52 -7.07
CA GLU A 149 -8.65 -7.76 -8.51
C GLU A 149 -8.76 -9.24 -8.89
N LYS A 150 -8.19 -10.15 -8.09
CA LYS A 150 -8.19 -11.60 -8.38
C LYS A 150 -9.55 -12.26 -8.17
N PHE A 151 -10.29 -11.85 -7.13
CA PHE A 151 -11.59 -12.41 -6.75
C PHE A 151 -12.77 -11.51 -7.17
N ASN A 152 -12.53 -10.47 -7.99
CA ASN A 152 -13.54 -9.54 -8.52
C ASN A 152 -14.42 -8.88 -7.43
N MET A 153 -13.82 -8.53 -6.29
CA MET A 153 -14.55 -8.10 -5.08
C MET A 153 -14.97 -6.62 -5.07
N PHE A 154 -14.97 -5.95 -6.22
CA PHE A 154 -15.24 -4.51 -6.33
C PHE A 154 -16.60 -4.08 -5.79
N GLU A 155 -17.60 -4.97 -5.83
CA GLU A 155 -18.95 -4.73 -5.30
C GLU A 155 -19.19 -5.41 -3.94
N SER A 156 -18.11 -5.81 -3.23
CA SER A 156 -18.17 -6.39 -1.88
C SER A 156 -18.55 -5.35 -0.84
N GLU A 157 -19.73 -5.49 -0.25
CA GLU A 157 -20.23 -4.61 0.82
C GLU A 157 -19.25 -4.52 2.00
N LYS A 158 -18.68 -5.65 2.43
CA LYS A 158 -17.67 -5.70 3.51
C LYS A 158 -16.43 -4.85 3.21
N GLU A 159 -16.01 -4.79 1.95
CA GLU A 159 -14.81 -4.08 1.54
C GLU A 159 -15.05 -2.56 1.43
N VAL A 160 -16.27 -2.18 1.02
CA VAL A 160 -16.75 -0.79 1.05
C VAL A 160 -17.00 -0.32 2.49
N GLU A 161 -17.52 -1.18 3.37
CA GLU A 161 -17.66 -0.93 4.81
C GLU A 161 -16.29 -0.74 5.46
N PHE A 162 -15.37 -1.69 5.27
CA PHE A 162 -14.00 -1.62 5.78
C PHE A 162 -13.30 -0.30 5.41
N VAL A 163 -13.28 0.06 4.12
CA VAL A 163 -12.60 1.29 3.70
C VAL A 163 -13.28 2.56 4.20
N SER A 164 -14.60 2.52 4.42
CA SER A 164 -15.34 3.63 5.05
C SER A 164 -14.97 3.75 6.53
N ASN A 165 -14.94 2.64 7.28
CA ASN A 165 -14.53 2.62 8.69
C ASN A 165 -13.09 3.12 8.90
N MET A 166 -12.17 2.77 7.99
CA MET A 166 -10.79 3.29 8.01
C MET A 166 -10.71 4.81 7.76
N ILE A 167 -11.65 5.39 7.02
CA ILE A 167 -11.75 6.84 6.79
C ILE A 167 -12.43 7.56 7.97
N GLU A 168 -13.42 6.95 8.63
CA GLU A 168 -14.00 7.54 9.85
C GLU A 168 -13.01 7.50 11.04
N LEU A 169 -12.14 6.48 11.10
CA LEU A 169 -11.08 6.34 12.11
C LEU A 169 -9.93 7.35 11.92
N ASP A 170 -9.45 7.53 10.68
CA ASP A 170 -8.52 8.59 10.31
C ASP A 170 -8.87 9.15 8.93
N VAL A 171 -9.57 10.29 8.92
CA VAL A 171 -9.97 10.98 7.69
C VAL A 171 -8.77 11.42 6.83
N LYS A 172 -7.55 11.45 7.39
CA LYS A 172 -6.30 11.76 6.69
C LYS A 172 -5.56 10.51 6.19
N ASN A 173 -6.14 9.31 6.35
CA ASN A 173 -5.53 8.07 5.88
C ASN A 173 -5.61 7.97 4.35
N ASN A 174 -4.57 8.50 3.69
CA ASN A 174 -4.47 8.50 2.23
C ASN A 174 -4.54 7.09 1.62
N SER A 175 -4.06 6.05 2.31
CA SER A 175 -4.14 4.68 1.82
C SER A 175 -5.59 4.20 1.69
N ALA A 176 -6.43 4.52 2.67
CA ALA A 176 -7.87 4.25 2.61
C ALA A 176 -8.58 5.06 1.51
N TRP A 177 -8.23 6.34 1.32
CA TRP A 177 -8.78 7.14 0.22
C TRP A 177 -8.37 6.61 -1.17
N CYS A 178 -7.12 6.21 -1.36
CA CYS A 178 -6.66 5.58 -2.60
C CYS A 178 -7.37 4.23 -2.86
N HIS A 179 -7.54 3.41 -1.82
CA HIS A 179 -8.26 2.13 -1.96
C HIS A 179 -9.76 2.34 -2.24
N ARG A 180 -10.39 3.33 -1.62
CA ARG A 180 -11.78 3.73 -1.93
C ARG A 180 -11.91 4.16 -3.40
N PHE A 181 -10.96 4.95 -3.91
CA PHE A 181 -10.98 5.41 -5.30
C PHE A 181 -10.91 4.23 -6.27
N PHE A 182 -9.98 3.30 -6.02
CA PHE A 182 -9.84 2.05 -6.76
C PHE A 182 -11.12 1.19 -6.74
N LEU A 183 -11.74 0.99 -5.56
CA LEU A 183 -12.98 0.23 -5.43
C LEU A 183 -14.15 0.86 -6.19
N ARG A 184 -14.42 2.15 -5.94
CA ARG A 184 -15.65 2.82 -6.37
C ARG A 184 -15.67 3.12 -7.86
N PHE A 185 -14.50 3.33 -8.48
CA PHE A 185 -14.40 3.78 -9.87
C PHE A 185 -13.86 2.73 -10.86
N ASN A 186 -13.86 1.45 -10.49
CA ASN A 186 -13.69 0.34 -11.43
C ASN A 186 -14.92 0.16 -12.34
N ASN A 187 -16.13 0.32 -11.77
CA ASN A 187 -17.41 0.10 -12.48
C ASN A 187 -18.17 1.42 -12.80
N GLU A 188 -17.54 2.58 -12.54
CA GLU A 188 -18.03 3.94 -12.87
C GLU A 188 -19.42 4.34 -12.32
N LYS A 189 -19.97 3.55 -11.38
CA LYS A 189 -21.23 3.82 -10.69
C LYS A 189 -21.07 4.95 -9.65
N ASN A 190 -22.17 5.63 -9.34
CA ASN A 190 -22.35 6.43 -8.11
C ASN A 190 -21.45 7.67 -7.92
N VAL A 191 -20.85 8.21 -8.99
CA VAL A 191 -19.95 9.40 -8.97
C VAL A 191 -20.52 10.56 -8.15
N LYS A 192 -21.77 10.96 -8.37
CA LYS A 192 -22.40 12.09 -7.65
C LYS A 192 -22.45 11.88 -6.13
N SER A 193 -22.75 10.68 -5.65
CA SER A 193 -22.76 10.39 -4.20
C SER A 193 -21.34 10.33 -3.61
N GLU A 194 -20.33 9.96 -4.39
CA GLU A 194 -18.93 10.03 -3.93
C GLU A 194 -18.42 11.47 -3.83
N ILE A 195 -18.86 12.35 -4.73
CA ILE A 195 -18.59 13.80 -4.66
C ILE A 195 -19.19 14.40 -3.38
N GLU A 196 -20.45 14.12 -3.06
CA GLU A 196 -21.07 14.64 -1.83
C GLU A 196 -20.45 14.00 -0.56
N TYR A 197 -20.09 12.70 -0.59
CA TYR A 197 -19.37 12.05 0.52
C TYR A 197 -18.00 12.71 0.79
N VAL A 198 -17.18 12.96 -0.24
CA VAL A 198 -15.89 13.61 -0.02
C VAL A 198 -16.04 15.08 0.37
N LYS A 199 -17.07 15.80 -0.13
CA LYS A 199 -17.40 17.17 0.34
C LYS A 199 -17.70 17.19 1.84
N GLU A 200 -18.48 16.24 2.36
CA GLU A 200 -18.72 16.10 3.81
C GLU A 200 -17.40 15.93 4.57
N LYS A 201 -16.51 15.04 4.11
CA LYS A 201 -15.21 14.80 4.78
C LYS A 201 -14.22 15.98 4.63
N ILE A 202 -14.35 16.80 3.59
CA ILE A 202 -13.65 18.09 3.49
C ILE A 202 -14.23 19.10 4.50
N GLU A 203 -15.54 19.19 4.68
CA GLU A 203 -16.14 20.09 5.67
C GLU A 203 -15.73 19.74 7.11
N LEU A 204 -15.57 18.44 7.40
CA LEU A 204 -15.00 17.96 8.67
C LEU A 204 -13.49 18.26 8.84
N CYS A 205 -12.71 18.29 7.75
CA CYS A 205 -11.28 18.61 7.81
C CYS A 205 -10.78 19.40 6.58
N PRO A 206 -11.03 20.73 6.52
CA PRO A 206 -10.80 21.50 5.29
C PRO A 206 -9.35 21.51 4.78
N GLN A 207 -8.37 21.37 5.66
CA GLN A 207 -6.94 21.35 5.36
C GLN A 207 -6.37 19.93 5.13
N ASN A 208 -7.23 18.95 4.80
CA ASN A 208 -6.83 17.57 4.53
C ASN A 208 -6.49 17.33 3.04
N ALA A 209 -5.21 17.05 2.74
CA ALA A 209 -4.77 16.80 1.37
C ALA A 209 -5.48 15.58 0.72
N SER A 210 -5.72 14.51 1.48
CA SER A 210 -6.25 13.25 0.94
C SER A 210 -7.65 13.39 0.37
N THR A 211 -8.54 14.14 1.04
CA THR A 211 -9.90 14.40 0.57
C THR A 211 -9.93 15.35 -0.63
N TRP A 212 -9.10 16.40 -0.66
CA TRP A 212 -9.02 17.29 -1.83
C TRP A 212 -8.44 16.57 -3.05
N ASN A 213 -7.40 15.75 -2.87
CA ASN A 213 -6.85 14.92 -3.94
C ASN A 213 -7.88 13.91 -4.48
N TYR A 214 -8.69 13.30 -3.60
CA TYR A 214 -9.78 12.40 -4.00
C TYR A 214 -10.86 13.14 -4.79
N LEU A 215 -11.29 14.32 -4.32
CA LEU A 215 -12.30 15.14 -5.01
C LEU A 215 -11.81 15.59 -6.40
N ILE A 216 -10.60 16.15 -6.50
CA ILE A 216 -10.03 16.57 -7.79
C ILE A 216 -9.79 15.36 -8.70
N GLY A 217 -9.33 14.23 -8.17
CA GLY A 217 -9.17 12.99 -8.94
C GLY A 217 -10.48 12.41 -9.50
N ILE A 218 -11.63 12.66 -8.86
CA ILE A 218 -12.94 12.36 -9.44
C ILE A 218 -13.20 13.26 -10.64
N PHE A 219 -13.00 14.57 -10.49
CA PHE A 219 -13.25 15.53 -11.57
C PHE A 219 -12.34 15.27 -12.78
N GLU A 220 -11.06 14.97 -12.54
CA GLU A 220 -10.10 14.59 -13.58
C GLU A 220 -10.38 13.22 -14.23
N LYS A 221 -10.92 12.23 -13.50
CA LYS A 221 -11.25 10.91 -14.08
C LYS A 221 -12.51 10.93 -14.96
N PHE A 222 -13.47 11.81 -14.67
CA PHE A 222 -14.79 11.83 -15.30
C PHE A 222 -15.05 13.08 -16.16
N ASP A 223 -14.00 13.81 -16.54
CA ASP A 223 -14.05 15.04 -17.34
C ASP A 223 -15.09 16.06 -16.84
N LEU A 224 -15.16 16.24 -15.51
CA LEU A 224 -16.12 17.15 -14.86
C LEU A 224 -15.56 18.56 -14.73
N GLU A 225 -16.43 19.55 -14.94
CA GLU A 225 -16.08 20.97 -14.87
C GLU A 225 -15.73 21.39 -13.44
N ILE A 226 -14.44 21.62 -13.17
CA ILE A 226 -13.92 22.06 -11.85
C ILE A 226 -14.57 23.37 -11.37
N THR A 227 -15.15 24.17 -12.28
CA THR A 227 -15.94 25.37 -11.98
C THR A 227 -17.15 25.08 -11.09
N GLU A 228 -17.72 23.87 -11.13
CA GLU A 228 -18.80 23.45 -10.20
C GLU A 228 -18.37 23.49 -8.72
N LEU A 229 -17.06 23.43 -8.43
CA LEU A 229 -16.54 23.50 -7.06
C LEU A 229 -16.41 24.93 -6.53
N LYS A 230 -16.71 25.98 -7.32
CA LYS A 230 -16.48 27.38 -6.95
C LYS A 230 -17.23 27.78 -5.67
N GLU A 231 -18.54 27.52 -5.60
CA GLU A 231 -19.36 27.80 -4.40
C GLU A 231 -18.90 26.96 -3.18
N PHE A 232 -18.49 25.71 -3.42
CA PHE A 232 -17.99 24.84 -2.37
C PHE A 232 -16.67 25.35 -1.79
N CYS A 233 -15.74 25.82 -2.63
CA CYS A 233 -14.47 26.37 -2.17
C CYS A 233 -14.67 27.63 -1.31
N PHE A 234 -15.61 28.51 -1.66
CA PHE A 234 -15.88 29.72 -0.87
C PHE A 234 -16.32 29.43 0.58
N LYS A 235 -16.83 28.23 0.91
CA LYS A 235 -17.09 27.83 2.31
C LYS A 235 -15.84 27.89 3.21
N PHE A 236 -14.65 27.83 2.62
CA PHE A 236 -13.36 27.76 3.32
C PHE A 236 -12.55 29.08 3.24
N LEU A 237 -13.15 30.15 2.70
CA LEU A 237 -12.52 31.47 2.56
C LEU A 237 -13.46 32.56 3.11
N ASN A 238 -13.01 33.30 4.13
CA ASN A 238 -13.50 34.64 4.40
C ASN A 238 -12.55 35.64 3.75
N LEU A 239 -13.00 36.29 2.67
CA LEU A 239 -12.21 37.20 1.84
C LEU A 239 -12.11 38.64 2.40
N ASP A 240 -12.93 38.99 3.40
CA ASP A 240 -12.94 40.31 4.04
C ASP A 240 -11.82 40.42 5.10
N ASP A 241 -11.57 39.33 5.82
CA ASP A 241 -10.50 39.20 6.83
C ASP A 241 -9.21 38.53 6.30
N ASP A 242 -9.18 38.14 5.01
CA ASP A 242 -8.22 37.18 4.42
C ASP A 242 -8.03 35.94 5.32
N LYS A 243 -9.12 35.36 5.85
CA LYS A 243 -9.11 34.16 6.72
C LYS A 243 -9.52 32.93 5.91
N VAL A 244 -8.52 32.16 5.50
CA VAL A 244 -8.70 30.87 4.80
C VAL A 244 -8.50 29.70 5.76
N SER A 245 -9.40 28.71 5.69
CA SER A 245 -9.32 27.44 6.43
C SER A 245 -8.85 26.25 5.57
N SER A 246 -8.75 26.42 4.25
CA SER A 246 -8.17 25.44 3.33
C SER A 246 -7.31 26.10 2.24
N SER A 247 -6.00 25.82 2.25
CA SER A 247 -5.11 26.19 1.13
C SER A 247 -5.41 25.41 -0.16
N PHE A 248 -6.05 24.24 -0.06
CA PHE A 248 -6.52 23.49 -1.23
C PHE A 248 -7.74 24.14 -1.89
N ALA A 249 -8.61 24.80 -1.12
CA ALA A 249 -9.69 25.63 -1.68
C ALA A 249 -9.13 26.87 -2.41
N LEU A 250 -8.07 27.52 -1.89
CA LEU A 250 -7.33 28.57 -2.61
C LEU A 250 -6.73 28.04 -3.93
N GLU A 251 -6.06 26.88 -3.90
CA GLU A 251 -5.45 26.28 -5.10
C GLU A 251 -6.52 25.92 -6.15
N THR A 252 -7.69 25.46 -5.70
CA THR A 252 -8.83 25.11 -6.56
C THR A 252 -9.49 26.35 -7.16
N LEU A 253 -9.75 27.40 -6.36
CA LEU A 253 -10.26 28.69 -6.88
C LEU A 253 -9.30 29.33 -7.87
N ALA A 254 -7.99 29.27 -7.65
CA ALA A 254 -7.01 29.78 -8.60
C ALA A 254 -7.11 29.08 -9.98
N LYS A 255 -7.34 27.76 -10.01
CA LYS A 255 -7.58 27.00 -11.25
C LYS A 255 -8.89 27.40 -11.93
N ILE A 256 -9.96 27.58 -11.14
CA ILE A 256 -11.28 28.01 -11.63
C ILE A 256 -11.21 29.40 -12.27
N TYR A 257 -10.59 30.38 -11.59
CA TYR A 257 -10.47 31.74 -12.12
C TYR A 257 -9.67 31.82 -13.44
N ILE A 258 -8.69 30.94 -13.66
CA ILE A 258 -7.98 30.84 -14.96
C ILE A 258 -8.93 30.37 -16.08
N ILE A 259 -9.84 29.44 -15.80
CA ILE A 259 -10.82 28.94 -16.77
C ILE A 259 -11.87 30.03 -17.09
N GLU A 260 -12.16 30.90 -16.13
CA GLU A 260 -13.06 32.06 -16.27
C GLU A 260 -12.39 33.32 -16.86
N ASP A 261 -11.09 33.26 -17.22
CA ASP A 261 -10.23 34.38 -17.64
C ASP A 261 -10.10 35.54 -16.61
N ASP A 262 -10.46 35.30 -15.34
CA ASP A 262 -10.21 36.22 -14.22
C ASP A 262 -8.76 36.08 -13.71
N LYS A 263 -7.84 36.60 -14.53
CA LYS A 263 -6.40 36.60 -14.24
C LYS A 263 -6.05 37.33 -12.94
N GLU A 264 -6.80 38.37 -12.56
CA GLU A 264 -6.54 39.14 -11.34
C GLU A 264 -6.85 38.32 -10.08
N SER A 265 -8.05 37.71 -10.01
CA SER A 265 -8.40 36.84 -8.90
C SER A 265 -7.50 35.61 -8.82
N ALA A 266 -7.15 34.99 -9.95
CA ALA A 266 -6.22 33.86 -9.99
C ALA A 266 -4.84 34.21 -9.40
N ILE A 267 -4.26 35.36 -9.78
CA ILE A 267 -2.98 35.85 -9.24
C ILE A 267 -3.10 36.22 -7.75
N ARG A 268 -4.24 36.80 -7.29
CA ARG A 268 -4.49 37.01 -5.85
C ARG A 268 -4.47 35.70 -5.08
N MET A 269 -5.16 34.65 -5.56
CA MET A 269 -5.21 33.36 -4.87
C MET A 269 -3.82 32.70 -4.76
N TYR A 270 -3.03 32.69 -5.84
CA TYR A 270 -1.64 32.18 -5.78
C TYR A 270 -0.70 33.05 -4.95
N THR A 271 -0.93 34.36 -4.86
CA THR A 271 -0.15 35.25 -3.98
C THR A 271 -0.44 34.96 -2.50
N LEU A 272 -1.71 34.75 -2.12
CA LEU A 272 -2.09 34.34 -0.76
C LEU A 272 -1.46 32.98 -0.38
N LEU A 273 -1.35 32.05 -1.33
CA LEU A 273 -0.63 30.79 -1.14
C LEU A 273 0.87 31.02 -0.95
N LYS A 274 1.51 31.76 -1.86
CA LYS A 274 2.95 32.10 -1.84
C LYS A 274 3.40 32.77 -0.53
N GLU A 275 2.58 33.66 0.04
CA GLU A 275 3.01 34.55 1.14
C GLU A 275 2.51 34.13 2.53
N LYS A 276 1.35 33.45 2.61
CA LYS A 276 0.64 33.24 3.88
C LYS A 276 0.24 31.79 4.12
N TYR A 277 -0.35 31.12 3.13
CA TYR A 277 -1.01 29.82 3.33
C TYR A 277 -0.19 28.60 2.94
N ASP A 278 0.84 28.76 2.12
CA ASP A 278 1.71 27.68 1.65
C ASP A 278 3.09 28.19 1.18
N PRO A 279 3.85 28.92 2.04
CA PRO A 279 5.12 29.54 1.66
C PRO A 279 6.23 28.52 1.34
N ILE A 280 6.09 27.25 1.73
CA ILE A 280 7.04 26.19 1.38
C ILE A 280 7.00 25.85 -0.12
N ARG A 281 5.85 26.05 -0.80
CA ARG A 281 5.70 25.93 -2.26
C ARG A 281 5.83 27.29 -2.99
N CYS A 282 6.38 28.34 -2.37
CA CYS A 282 6.45 29.70 -2.97
C CYS A 282 7.06 29.76 -4.38
N ASN A 283 8.07 28.95 -4.69
CA ASN A 283 8.66 28.87 -6.04
C ASN A 283 7.72 28.25 -7.08
N TYR A 284 6.89 27.28 -6.68
CA TYR A 284 5.83 26.73 -7.53
C TYR A 284 4.71 27.75 -7.74
N TRP A 285 4.38 28.56 -6.73
CA TRP A 285 3.41 29.65 -6.86
C TRP A 285 3.90 30.79 -7.75
N ASN A 286 5.18 31.16 -7.67
CA ASN A 286 5.81 32.11 -8.60
C ASN A 286 5.73 31.59 -10.06
N PHE A 287 6.00 30.30 -10.29
CA PHE A 287 5.85 29.68 -11.60
C PHE A 287 4.39 29.68 -12.08
N LYS A 288 3.42 29.40 -11.20
CA LYS A 288 2.00 29.44 -11.56
C LYS A 288 1.50 30.84 -11.89
N ILE A 289 1.96 31.86 -11.17
CA ILE A 289 1.68 33.28 -11.48
C ILE A 289 2.25 33.64 -12.86
N SER A 290 3.52 33.32 -13.15
CA SER A 290 4.10 33.68 -14.44
C SER A 290 3.47 32.92 -15.62
N THR A 291 2.85 31.74 -15.43
CA THR A 291 2.04 31.09 -16.47
C THR A 291 0.68 31.76 -16.75
N ILE A 292 0.29 32.80 -16.00
CA ILE A 292 -0.91 33.63 -16.25
C ILE A 292 -0.52 34.96 -16.91
N GLU A 293 0.66 35.49 -16.59
CA GLU A 293 1.18 36.78 -17.06
C GLU A 293 1.76 36.75 -18.49
N ASN A 294 2.10 35.56 -19.00
CA ASN A 294 2.53 35.32 -20.39
C ASN A 294 1.37 34.88 -21.30
#